data_AF-A0A1F3S1C7-F1
#
_entry.id   AF-A0A1F3S1C7-F1
#
_cell.length_a   1.000
_cell.length_b   1.000
_cell.length_c   1.000
_cell.angle_alpha   90.00
_cell.angle_beta   90.00
_cell.angle_gamma   90.00
#
_symmetry.space_group_name_H-M   'P 1'
#
loop_
_entity.id
_entity.type
_entity.pdbx_description
1 polymer ?
#
loop_
_entity_poly.entity_id
_entity_poly.type
_entity_poly.pdbx_seq_one_letter_code
_entity_poly.pdbx_strand_id
1 'polypeptide(L)'
;MASAMTPQDVTKEQIDAIFSYIENPPPPPVTADTTSATGREVVIVPNYEKNLTLFYYLIAGIVLQLIVILVMTSSTKSLVEYKNKRDAHSGGLKNWIILIGVMSSIAAGNQTLALNFMQPGEGVDGHWLLVEDGDIYMMLALNFILLLLVLHFRRTFMDIAQIIRPNQVERIAKRRASRTKKVLTDAVPIEEEHTILMHHEYDGIKELDNNLPPWWVGGFYLTILFAFVYLIHYHVLKTGDLQLVAYEKDIATAEAEKNAYLEKMAMNVDENTVTLMTAAADLNTGKTIFETNCVSCHNPKGEGNNIGPNLTDKNWIYGYDIKEVFTTVKYGRPNGMPEHNSKLNPVQIQQAASYVLSLPSASGREPQGEIIEQ
;
A
#
# COMPACT_ATOMS: atom_id res chain seq x y z
N MET A 1 -13.07 3.24 1.65
CA MET A 1 -13.19 2.99 0.20
C MET A 1 -12.04 2.08 -0.18
N ALA A 2 -12.29 0.77 -0.24
CA ALA A 2 -11.31 -0.17 -0.76
C ALA A 2 -11.20 0.07 -2.27
N SER A 3 -10.00 0.41 -2.74
CA SER A 3 -9.74 0.53 -4.17
C SER A 3 -9.79 -0.88 -4.76
N ALA A 4 -10.94 -1.28 -5.29
CA ALA A 4 -11.08 -2.53 -6.00
C ALA A 4 -10.13 -2.48 -7.21
N MET A 5 -9.14 -3.38 -7.21
CA MET A 5 -8.25 -3.55 -8.35
C MET A 5 -9.11 -3.96 -9.54
N THR A 6 -9.09 -3.17 -10.61
CA THR A 6 -9.86 -3.47 -11.83
C THR A 6 -9.39 -4.81 -12.40
N PRO A 7 -10.31 -5.71 -12.83
CA PRO A 7 -9.94 -6.95 -13.50
C PRO A 7 -9.01 -6.64 -14.66
N GLN A 8 -7.84 -7.27 -14.66
CA GLN A 8 -6.91 -7.19 -15.78
C GLN A 8 -7.46 -8.08 -16.90
N ASP A 9 -7.69 -7.52 -18.08
CA ASP A 9 -8.02 -8.31 -19.27
C ASP A 9 -6.77 -9.06 -19.72
N VAL A 10 -6.60 -10.28 -19.21
CA VAL A 10 -5.47 -11.15 -19.54
C VAL A 10 -6.00 -12.31 -20.37
N THR A 11 -5.44 -12.52 -21.56
CA THR A 11 -5.86 -13.62 -22.44
C THR A 11 -5.40 -14.97 -21.88
N LYS A 12 -6.03 -16.06 -22.30
CA LYS A 12 -5.70 -17.40 -21.82
C LYS A 12 -4.24 -17.76 -22.12
N GLU A 13 -3.72 -17.31 -23.26
CA GLU A 13 -2.33 -17.50 -23.67
C GLU A 13 -1.35 -16.75 -22.76
N GLN A 14 -1.74 -15.58 -22.26
CA GLN A 14 -0.93 -14.82 -21.31
C GLN A 14 -0.91 -15.48 -19.93
N ILE A 15 -2.03 -16.05 -19.49
CA ILE A 15 -2.11 -16.83 -18.25
C ILE A 15 -1.23 -18.08 -18.36
N ASP A 16 -1.32 -18.82 -19.46
CA ASP A 16 -0.51 -20.02 -19.70
C ASP A 16 0.99 -19.69 -19.80
N ALA A 17 1.35 -18.54 -20.40
CA ALA A 17 2.73 -18.05 -20.44
C ALA A 17 3.27 -17.70 -19.05
N ILE A 18 2.44 -17.13 -18.17
CA ILE A 18 2.82 -16.82 -16.79
C ILE A 18 3.07 -18.12 -16.01
N PHE A 19 2.17 -19.10 -16.10
CA PHE A 19 2.36 -20.39 -15.42
C PHE A 19 3.57 -21.15 -15.95
N SER A 20 3.80 -21.13 -17.27
CA SER A 20 4.99 -21.71 -17.90
C SER A 20 6.30 -21.08 -17.38
N TYR A 21 6.32 -19.76 -17.20
CA TYR A 21 7.48 -19.04 -16.64
C TYR A 21 7.74 -19.38 -15.16
N ILE A 22 6.68 -19.59 -14.37
CA ILE A 22 6.78 -19.97 -12.95
C ILE A 22 7.29 -21.40 -12.80
N GLU A 23 6.79 -22.32 -13.63
CA GLU A 23 7.15 -23.74 -13.58
C GLU A 23 8.54 -24.02 -14.18
N ASN A 24 8.97 -23.23 -15.17
CA ASN A 24 10.27 -23.37 -15.83
C ASN A 24 10.94 -22.00 -15.98
N PRO A 25 11.51 -21.44 -14.89
CA PRO A 25 12.23 -20.18 -14.99
C PRO A 25 13.44 -20.35 -15.94
N PRO A 26 13.67 -19.40 -16.87
CA PRO A 26 14.84 -19.47 -17.72
C PRO A 26 16.11 -19.44 -16.86
N PRO A 27 17.19 -20.14 -17.27
CA PRO A 27 18.46 -20.04 -16.57
C PRO A 27 18.89 -18.56 -16.50
N PRO A 28 19.52 -18.12 -15.40
CA PRO A 28 19.99 -16.75 -15.29
C PRO A 28 20.86 -16.42 -16.51
N PRO A 29 20.75 -15.20 -17.06
CA PRO A 29 21.53 -14.82 -18.23
C PRO A 29 23.00 -15.05 -17.90
N VAL A 30 23.64 -15.92 -18.69
CA VAL A 30 25.09 -16.04 -18.68
C VAL A 30 25.58 -14.64 -19.02
N THR A 31 26.16 -13.95 -18.05
CA THR A 31 26.91 -12.73 -18.30
C THR A 31 28.06 -13.14 -19.21
N ALA A 32 27.82 -13.05 -20.52
CA ALA A 32 28.88 -12.97 -21.48
C ALA A 32 29.70 -11.77 -21.03
N ASP A 33 30.95 -12.03 -20.62
CA ASP A 33 31.96 -11.00 -20.51
C ASP A 33 31.89 -10.16 -21.78
N THR A 34 31.27 -8.99 -21.67
CA THR A 34 31.36 -7.94 -22.69
C THR A 34 32.74 -7.29 -22.55
N THR A 35 33.77 -8.08 -22.81
CA THR A 35 35.07 -7.57 -23.22
C THR A 35 35.44 -8.29 -24.50
N SER A 36 35.65 -7.51 -25.54
CA SER A 36 36.16 -7.88 -26.86
C SER A 36 35.14 -8.37 -27.91
N ALA A 37 34.24 -7.48 -28.32
CA ALA A 37 33.67 -7.56 -29.67
C ALA A 37 33.29 -6.17 -30.20
N THR A 38 34.30 -5.33 -30.45
CA THR A 38 34.38 -4.23 -31.42
C THR A 38 35.47 -3.27 -30.95
N GLY A 39 36.53 -3.10 -31.74
CA GLY A 39 37.66 -2.22 -31.44
C GLY A 39 37.31 -0.73 -31.57
N ARG A 40 36.41 -0.22 -30.72
CA ARG A 40 36.30 1.20 -30.44
C ARG A 40 36.81 1.44 -29.03
N GLU A 41 38.00 2.02 -28.94
CA GLU A 41 38.54 2.55 -27.69
C GLU A 41 37.58 3.64 -27.21
N VAL A 42 36.87 3.37 -26.10
CA VAL A 42 35.97 4.35 -25.48
C VAL A 42 36.86 5.40 -24.83
N VAL A 43 37.13 6.49 -25.55
CA VAL A 43 37.82 7.66 -24.99
C VAL A 43 36.82 8.40 -24.13
N ILE A 44 36.98 8.28 -22.81
CA ILE A 44 36.15 9.01 -21.86
C ILE A 44 36.66 10.44 -21.77
N VAL A 45 35.89 11.40 -22.27
CA VAL A 45 36.23 12.83 -22.23
C VAL A 45 35.44 13.47 -21.08
N PRO A 46 36.09 13.92 -20.01
CA PRO A 46 35.40 14.61 -18.93
C PRO A 46 34.83 15.95 -19.40
N ASN A 47 33.51 16.12 -19.29
CA ASN A 47 32.83 17.37 -19.65
C ASN A 47 32.85 18.33 -18.45
N TYR A 48 33.97 19.03 -18.27
CA TYR A 48 34.16 19.93 -17.12
C TYR A 48 33.33 21.20 -17.19
N GLU A 49 32.82 21.68 -18.33
CA GLU A 49 32.19 23.01 -18.41
C GLU A 49 30.90 23.13 -17.59
N LYS A 50 30.00 22.14 -17.68
CA LYS A 50 28.78 22.12 -16.85
C LYS A 50 29.10 21.83 -15.37
N ASN A 51 30.11 21.01 -15.11
CA ASN A 51 30.49 20.61 -13.75
C ASN A 51 31.21 21.73 -13.00
N LEU A 52 32.03 22.53 -13.70
CA LEU A 52 32.66 23.76 -13.21
C LEU A 52 31.61 24.77 -12.73
N THR A 53 30.48 24.87 -13.42
CA THR A 53 29.39 25.78 -13.03
C THR A 53 28.79 25.37 -11.69
N LEU A 54 28.50 24.08 -11.48
CA LEU A 54 28.03 23.56 -10.20
C LEU A 54 29.09 23.71 -9.09
N PHE A 55 30.36 23.45 -9.40
CA PHE A 55 31.50 23.64 -8.51
C PHE A 55 31.63 25.09 -8.03
N TYR A 56 31.51 26.07 -8.93
CA TYR A 56 31.52 27.49 -8.55
C TYR A 56 30.31 27.87 -7.68
N TYR A 57 29.13 27.30 -7.92
CA TYR A 57 27.97 27.51 -7.04
C TYR A 57 28.20 26.94 -5.64
N LEU A 58 28.84 25.77 -5.52
CA LEU A 58 29.17 25.17 -4.22
C LEU A 58 30.23 26.00 -3.47
N ILE A 59 31.29 26.45 -4.16
CA ILE A 59 32.28 27.37 -3.57
C ILE A 59 31.63 28.68 -3.13
N ALA A 60 30.81 29.29 -3.99
CA ALA A 60 30.09 30.52 -3.65
C ALA A 60 29.16 30.30 -2.44
N GLY A 61 28.51 29.14 -2.34
CA GLY A 61 27.70 28.73 -1.20
C GLY A 61 28.52 28.62 0.09
N ILE A 62 29.69 28.00 0.05
CA ILE A 62 30.60 27.89 1.21
C ILE A 62 31.09 29.27 1.64
N VAL A 63 31.52 30.11 0.70
CA VAL A 63 31.96 31.49 1.01
C VAL A 63 30.82 32.30 1.62
N LEU A 64 29.61 32.20 1.08
CA LEU A 64 28.42 32.84 1.63
C LEU A 64 28.14 32.35 3.05
N GLN A 65 28.21 31.04 3.30
CA GLN A 65 28.05 30.48 4.63
C GLN A 65 29.09 31.05 5.60
N LEU A 66 30.38 31.03 5.24
CA LEU A 66 31.45 31.58 6.07
C LEU A 66 31.24 33.07 6.39
N ILE A 67 30.77 33.86 5.42
CA ILE A 67 30.40 35.27 5.64
C ILE A 67 29.24 35.39 6.63
N VAL A 68 28.16 34.62 6.45
CA VAL A 68 27.01 34.59 7.39
C VAL A 68 27.47 34.24 8.79
N ILE A 69 28.39 33.28 8.93
CA ILE A 69 28.96 32.88 10.23
C ILE A 69 29.77 34.00 10.87
N LEU A 70 30.63 34.68 10.13
CA LEU A 70 31.39 35.82 10.65
C LEU A 70 30.46 36.96 11.09
N VAL A 71 29.41 37.25 10.31
CA VAL A 71 28.39 38.23 10.65
C VAL A 71 27.59 37.80 11.89
N MET A 72 27.20 36.53 12.00
CA MET A 72 26.49 36.02 13.18
C MET A 72 27.38 36.00 14.43
N THR A 73 28.67 35.67 14.32
CA THR A 73 29.63 35.71 15.43
C THR A 73 29.87 37.14 15.92
N SER A 74 29.99 38.11 15.02
CA SER A 74 30.09 39.54 15.40
C SER A 74 28.79 40.08 16.00
N SER A 75 27.62 39.67 15.47
CA SER A 75 26.30 40.02 16.00
C SER A 75 26.05 39.44 17.39
N THR A 76 26.39 38.17 17.61
CA THR A 76 26.29 37.52 18.93
C THR A 76 27.25 38.15 19.95
N LYS A 77 28.49 38.48 19.56
CA LYS A 77 29.41 39.24 20.44
C LYS A 77 28.86 40.63 20.80
N SER A 78 28.30 41.36 19.84
CA SER A 78 27.71 42.67 20.11
C SER A 78 26.46 42.57 20.99
N LEU A 79 25.64 41.53 20.84
CA LEU A 79 24.49 41.25 21.71
C LEU A 79 24.91 40.88 23.14
N VAL A 80 26.01 40.15 23.30
CA VAL A 80 26.59 39.80 24.60
C VAL A 80 27.18 41.04 25.29
N GLU A 81 27.93 41.89 24.58
CA GLU A 81 28.41 43.18 25.10
C GLU A 81 27.28 44.16 25.40
N TYR A 82 26.21 44.16 24.59
CA TYR A 82 25.05 45.02 24.78
C TYR A 82 24.18 44.58 25.97
N LYS A 83 24.09 43.27 26.26
CA LYS A 83 23.44 42.75 27.47
C LYS A 83 24.19 43.17 28.74
N ASN A 84 25.52 43.17 28.73
CA ASN A 84 26.33 43.68 29.85
C ASN A 84 26.14 45.18 30.12
N LYS A 85 25.60 45.96 29.17
CA LYS A 85 25.24 47.38 29.34
C LYS A 85 23.76 47.64 29.60
N ARG A 86 22.89 46.62 29.53
CA ARG A 86 21.43 46.78 29.53
C ARG A 86 20.69 45.95 30.58
N ASP A 87 21.33 45.71 31.72
CA ASP A 87 20.62 45.37 32.96
C ASP A 87 19.83 46.58 33.54
N ALA A 88 19.76 47.70 32.80
CA ALA A 88 18.79 48.77 33.02
C ALA A 88 17.85 48.92 31.80
N HIS A 89 16.57 48.63 32.05
CA HIS A 89 15.37 48.85 31.23
C HIS A 89 14.97 47.88 30.10
N SER A 90 13.77 47.35 30.36
CA SER A 90 12.88 46.45 29.64
C SER A 90 12.59 46.79 28.17
N GLY A 91 12.53 45.74 27.33
CA GLY A 91 11.95 45.80 25.99
C GLY A 91 11.98 44.46 25.26
N GLY A 92 11.30 43.45 25.81
CA GLY A 92 11.36 42.04 25.35
C GLY A 92 10.72 41.73 23.99
N LEU A 93 10.00 42.67 23.36
CA LEU A 93 9.22 42.39 22.14
C LEU A 93 10.00 42.63 20.84
N LYS A 94 10.92 43.60 20.79
CA LYS A 94 11.71 43.91 19.57
C LYS A 94 12.77 42.83 19.27
N ASN A 95 13.26 42.12 20.29
CA ASN A 95 14.28 41.08 20.11
C ASN A 95 13.70 39.74 19.64
N TRP A 96 12.43 39.45 19.96
CA TRP A 96 11.74 38.25 19.48
C TRP A 96 11.45 38.30 17.97
N ILE A 97 11.16 39.49 17.43
CA ILE A 97 10.89 39.67 15.99
C ILE A 97 12.14 39.46 15.14
N ILE A 98 13.32 39.85 15.64
CA ILE A 98 14.60 39.61 14.95
C ILE A 98 14.97 38.12 15.00
N LEU A 99 14.75 37.44 16.14
CA LEU A 99 15.03 36.01 16.29
C LEU A 99 14.09 35.16 15.43
N ILE A 100 12.79 35.50 15.36
CA ILE A 100 11.83 34.85 14.46
C ILE A 100 12.15 35.17 13.00
N GLY A 101 12.55 36.40 12.66
CA GLY A 101 12.94 36.76 11.29
C GLY A 101 14.15 35.97 10.78
N VAL A 102 15.12 35.69 11.66
CA VAL A 102 16.33 34.89 11.36
C VAL A 102 16.03 33.38 11.37
N MET A 103 15.13 32.90 12.23
CA MET A 103 14.71 31.49 12.22
C MET A 103 13.77 31.14 11.06
N SER A 104 12.91 32.07 10.64
CA SER A 104 12.04 31.89 9.47
C SER A 104 12.82 31.86 8.15
N SER A 105 14.02 32.46 8.10
CA SER A 105 14.91 32.35 6.92
C SER A 105 15.61 30.99 6.83
N ILE A 106 15.75 30.25 7.95
CA ILE A 106 16.27 28.87 7.96
C ILE A 106 15.18 27.88 7.50
N ALA A 107 13.90 28.17 7.74
CA ALA A 107 12.79 27.31 7.32
C ALA A 107 12.47 27.38 5.81
N ALA A 108 12.92 28.42 5.09
CA ALA A 108 12.64 28.61 3.67
C ALA A 108 13.57 27.83 2.73
N GLY A 109 14.48 27.00 3.26
CA GLY A 109 15.49 26.28 2.46
C GLY A 109 15.23 24.81 2.20
N ASN A 110 14.15 24.21 2.72
CA ASN A 110 13.83 22.80 2.44
C ASN A 110 13.07 22.65 1.10
N GLN A 111 13.71 23.04 0.01
CA GLN A 111 13.55 22.25 -1.20
C GLN A 111 14.62 21.17 -1.13
N THR A 112 14.24 20.05 -0.51
CA THR A 112 14.90 18.77 -0.79
C THR A 112 14.74 18.53 -2.28
N LEU A 113 15.73 18.97 -3.07
CA LEU A 113 16.12 18.26 -4.27
C LEU A 113 16.51 16.87 -3.77
N ALA A 114 15.51 16.01 -3.66
CA ALA A 114 15.71 14.62 -3.34
C ALA A 114 16.79 14.13 -4.30
N LEU A 115 17.87 13.58 -3.74
CA LEU A 115 18.66 12.61 -4.47
C LEU A 115 17.69 11.48 -4.81
N ASN A 116 17.06 11.58 -5.98
CA ASN A 116 16.42 10.44 -6.59
C ASN A 116 17.56 9.45 -6.83
N PHE A 117 17.69 8.47 -5.94
CA PHE A 117 18.52 7.31 -6.18
C PHE A 117 17.89 6.57 -7.35
N MET A 118 18.39 6.83 -8.57
CA MET A 118 18.09 6.01 -9.74
C MET A 118 18.49 4.57 -9.44
N GLN A 119 17.63 3.62 -9.78
CA GLN A 119 17.99 2.21 -9.68
C GLN A 119 19.14 1.91 -10.66
N PRO A 120 19.96 0.88 -10.39
CA PRO A 120 21.03 0.47 -11.30
C PRO A 120 20.43 0.20 -12.70
N GLY A 121 20.76 1.07 -13.67
CA GLY A 121 20.29 0.96 -15.06
C GLY A 121 19.28 2.01 -15.54
N GLU A 122 18.79 2.92 -14.69
CA GLU A 122 17.80 3.96 -15.08
C GLU A 122 18.40 5.30 -15.55
N GLY A 123 19.66 5.32 -15.98
CA GLY A 123 20.27 6.53 -16.54
C GLY A 123 19.85 6.75 -17.99
N VAL A 124 18.94 7.70 -18.24
CA VAL A 124 18.64 8.23 -19.58
C VAL A 124 19.90 8.87 -20.15
N ASP A 125 20.50 8.26 -21.17
CA ASP A 125 21.56 8.77 -22.05
C ASP A 125 22.42 9.92 -21.47
N GLY A 126 23.07 9.63 -20.34
CA GLY A 126 23.99 10.53 -19.69
C GLY A 126 25.12 9.71 -19.09
N HIS A 127 26.36 10.00 -19.50
CA HIS A 127 27.53 9.33 -18.95
C HIS A 127 27.57 9.52 -17.44
N TRP A 128 27.85 8.44 -16.71
CA TRP A 128 28.11 8.47 -15.28
C TRP A 128 29.20 9.51 -14.98
N LEU A 129 29.01 10.29 -13.91
CA LEU A 129 29.98 11.28 -13.47
C LEU A 129 31.32 10.57 -13.21
N LEU A 130 32.36 10.92 -13.95
CA LEU A 130 33.69 10.41 -13.67
C LEU A 130 34.19 11.14 -12.43
N VAL A 131 34.19 10.43 -11.29
CA VAL A 131 34.70 10.95 -10.02
C VAL A 131 36.20 10.75 -10.03
N GLU A 132 36.94 11.84 -10.17
CA GLU A 132 38.40 11.81 -10.10
C GLU A 132 38.87 11.90 -8.65
N ASP A 133 40.12 11.48 -8.40
CA ASP A 133 40.74 11.61 -7.08
C ASP A 133 40.66 13.07 -6.57
N GLY A 134 40.76 14.05 -7.48
CA GLY A 134 40.59 15.47 -7.17
C GLY A 134 39.21 15.82 -6.60
N ASP A 135 38.14 15.22 -7.11
CA ASP A 135 36.78 15.43 -6.61
C ASP A 135 36.60 14.85 -5.21
N ILE A 136 37.23 13.70 -4.95
CA ILE A 136 37.22 13.05 -3.64
C ILE A 136 37.99 13.89 -2.62
N TYR A 137 39.20 14.35 -2.96
CA TYR A 137 39.99 15.22 -2.07
C TYR A 137 39.27 16.54 -1.78
N MET A 138 38.59 17.11 -2.77
CA MET A 138 37.78 18.31 -2.61
C MET A 138 36.58 18.06 -1.69
N MET A 139 35.88 16.93 -1.85
CA MET A 139 34.76 16.58 -0.97
C MET A 139 35.23 16.35 0.47
N LEU A 140 36.40 15.75 0.66
CA LEU A 140 37.04 15.60 1.98
C LEU A 140 37.42 16.97 2.57
N ALA A 141 38.00 17.87 1.78
CA ALA A 141 38.34 19.23 2.21
C ALA A 141 37.09 20.03 2.60
N LEU A 142 36.00 19.92 1.83
CA LEU A 142 34.71 20.55 2.14
C LEU A 142 34.14 20.02 3.45
N ASN A 143 34.14 18.70 3.65
CA ASN A 143 33.70 18.09 4.91
C ASN A 143 34.57 18.53 6.09
N PHE A 144 35.88 18.66 5.89
CA PHE A 144 36.78 19.15 6.94
C PHE A 144 36.49 20.62 7.31
N ILE A 145 36.22 21.48 6.33
CA ILE A 145 35.81 22.88 6.57
C ILE A 145 34.46 22.91 7.31
N LEU A 146 33.50 22.08 6.91
CA LEU A 146 32.21 21.97 7.59
C LEU A 146 32.36 21.48 9.04
N LEU A 147 33.26 20.53 9.28
CA LEU A 147 33.58 20.05 10.63
C LEU A 147 34.20 21.17 11.49
N LEU A 148 35.19 21.91 10.97
CA LEU A 148 35.78 23.04 11.66
C LEU A 148 34.72 24.10 12.00
N LEU A 149 33.76 24.31 11.10
CA LEU A 149 32.65 25.21 11.31
C LEU A 149 31.72 24.74 12.44
N VAL A 150 31.34 23.46 12.46
CA VAL A 150 30.52 22.89 13.54
C VAL A 150 31.24 23.00 14.89
N LEU A 151 32.56 22.76 14.91
CA LEU A 151 33.36 22.93 16.12
C LEU A 151 33.44 24.40 16.57
N HIS A 152 33.52 25.34 15.63
CA HIS A 152 33.45 26.78 15.92
C HIS A 152 32.10 27.16 16.53
N PHE A 153 30.98 26.69 15.96
CA PHE A 153 29.64 26.90 16.52
C PHE A 153 29.47 26.27 17.91
N ARG A 154 30.02 25.06 18.12
CA ARG A 154 30.03 24.43 19.44
C ARG A 154 30.77 25.31 20.45
N ARG A 155 31.92 25.87 20.07
CA ARG A 155 32.71 26.75 20.94
C ARG A 155 31.94 28.03 21.29
N THR A 156 31.42 28.74 20.28
CA THR A 156 30.64 29.97 20.52
C THR A 156 29.37 29.72 21.33
N PHE A 157 28.68 28.60 21.09
CA PHE A 157 27.53 28.20 21.89
C PHE A 157 27.90 27.89 23.35
N MET A 158 29.02 27.20 23.58
CA MET A 158 29.53 26.94 24.92
C MET A 158 29.95 28.23 25.65
N ASP A 159 30.57 29.18 24.95
CA ASP A 159 30.93 30.48 25.50
C ASP A 159 29.67 31.27 25.92
N ILE A 160 28.62 31.25 25.09
CA ILE A 160 27.31 31.85 25.42
C ILE A 160 26.65 31.12 26.61
N ALA A 161 26.69 29.79 26.63
CA ALA A 161 26.13 28.98 27.70
C ALA A 161 26.83 29.23 29.04
N GLN A 162 28.14 29.48 29.02
CA GLN A 162 28.91 29.84 30.21
C GLN A 162 28.58 31.25 30.71
N ILE A 163 28.30 32.20 29.83
CA ILE A 163 27.85 33.54 30.22
C ILE A 163 26.41 33.54 30.77
N ILE A 164 25.57 32.60 30.33
CA ILE A 164 24.21 32.39 30.86
C ILE A 164 24.23 31.61 32.18
N ARG A 165 25.30 30.88 32.50
CA ARG A 165 25.51 30.29 33.82
C ARG A 165 26.09 31.35 34.74
N PRO A 166 25.30 32.02 35.60
CA PRO A 166 25.90 32.89 36.59
C PRO A 166 26.84 32.03 37.46
N ASN A 167 28.01 32.57 37.81
CA ASN A 167 28.81 32.07 38.92
C ASN A 167 27.96 32.19 40.20
N GLN A 168 27.07 31.22 40.45
CA GLN A 168 26.35 31.09 41.70
C GLN A 168 27.13 30.15 42.60
N VAL A 169 28.03 30.76 43.37
CA VAL A 169 28.19 30.39 44.77
C VAL A 169 26.88 30.78 45.48
N GLU A 170 25.85 29.96 45.30
CA GLU A 170 24.63 30.06 46.09
C GLU A 170 24.05 28.67 46.23
N ARG A 171 24.40 28.04 47.36
CA ARG A 171 23.61 27.01 48.06
C ARG A 171 22.54 26.36 47.19
N ILE A 172 22.88 25.27 46.51
CA ILE A 172 21.88 24.41 45.89
C ILE A 172 21.02 23.83 47.01
N ALA A 173 19.91 24.50 47.32
CA ALA A 173 18.79 23.88 47.97
C ALA A 173 18.45 22.65 47.11
N LYS A 174 18.65 21.45 47.65
CA LYS A 174 18.30 20.17 47.04
C LYS A 174 17.00 20.35 46.24
N ARG A 175 17.10 20.48 44.91
CA ARG A 175 15.94 20.63 44.06
C ARG A 175 15.25 19.27 44.10
N ARG A 176 14.26 19.14 44.99
CA ARG A 176 13.52 17.90 45.22
C ARG A 176 13.07 17.40 43.86
N ALA A 177 13.73 16.37 43.32
CA ALA A 177 13.41 15.81 42.02
C ALA A 177 11.90 15.59 41.98
N SER A 178 11.22 16.08 40.94
CA SER A 178 9.76 15.99 40.89
C SER A 178 9.39 14.52 40.98
N ARG A 179 8.37 14.18 41.79
CA ARG A 179 7.93 12.78 41.98
C ARG A 179 7.75 12.04 40.66
N THR A 180 7.32 12.74 39.61
CA THR A 180 7.17 12.23 38.25
C THR A 180 8.47 11.72 37.63
N LYS A 181 9.59 12.43 37.77
CA LYS A 181 10.88 12.00 37.23
C LYS A 181 11.42 10.77 37.96
N LYS A 182 11.21 10.70 39.27
CA LYS A 182 11.62 9.54 40.08
C LYS A 182 10.83 8.29 39.73
N VAL A 183 9.52 8.41 39.47
CA VAL A 183 8.68 7.28 39.04
C VAL A 183 8.99 6.84 37.61
N LEU A 184 9.41 7.75 36.73
CA LEU A 184 9.72 7.41 35.36
C LEU A 184 11.14 6.84 35.25
N THR A 185 12.17 7.63 35.54
CA THR A 185 13.53 7.29 35.11
C THR A 185 14.43 6.86 36.26
N ASP A 186 14.13 7.23 37.51
CA ASP A 186 14.96 7.00 38.72
C ASP A 186 16.48 7.20 38.50
N ALA A 187 16.85 8.06 37.55
CA ALA A 187 18.23 8.25 37.12
C ALA A 187 18.96 9.22 38.04
N VAL A 188 20.21 8.88 38.35
CA VAL A 188 21.13 9.76 39.10
C VAL A 188 21.45 11.01 38.27
N PRO A 189 21.45 12.23 38.85
CA PRO A 189 21.82 13.45 38.14
C PRO A 189 23.27 13.44 37.63
N ILE A 190 23.53 14.17 36.54
CA ILE A 190 24.84 14.21 35.85
C ILE A 190 25.97 14.62 36.79
N GLU A 191 25.70 15.53 37.73
CA GLU A 191 26.68 16.01 38.70
C GLU A 191 27.15 14.91 39.68
N GLU A 192 26.31 13.89 39.89
CA GLU A 192 26.54 12.78 40.81
C GLU A 192 26.93 11.47 40.09
N GLU A 193 27.06 11.47 38.75
CA GLU A 193 27.40 10.26 37.96
C GLU A 193 28.73 9.61 38.38
N HIS A 194 29.69 10.40 38.88
CA HIS A 194 30.95 9.89 39.39
C HIS A 194 30.79 8.92 40.57
N THR A 195 29.65 8.94 41.26
CA THR A 195 29.36 8.04 42.39
C THR A 195 28.92 6.65 41.95
N ILE A 196 28.40 6.50 40.72
CA ILE A 196 27.88 5.25 40.15
C ILE A 196 28.72 4.76 38.96
N LEU A 197 29.90 5.35 38.74
CA LEU A 197 30.77 4.99 37.64
C LEU A 197 31.52 3.70 37.95
N MET A 198 31.42 2.73 37.03
CA MET A 198 32.13 1.46 37.15
C MET A 198 33.65 1.64 37.00
N HIS A 199 34.43 0.77 37.64
CA HIS A 199 35.90 0.88 37.69
C HIS A 199 36.64 0.45 36.41
N HIS A 200 35.95 -0.17 35.46
CA HIS A 200 36.54 -0.65 34.21
C HIS A 200 36.23 0.29 33.05
N GLU A 201 37.19 0.43 32.14
CA GLU A 201 37.11 1.24 30.94
C GLU A 201 37.44 0.36 29.72
N TYR A 202 36.56 0.36 28.73
CA TYR A 202 36.73 -0.40 27.49
C TYR A 202 36.73 0.57 26.31
N ASP A 203 37.87 0.72 25.64
CA ASP A 203 38.00 1.57 24.45
C ASP A 203 37.48 3.02 24.67
N GLY A 204 37.80 3.59 25.83
CA GLY A 204 37.34 4.94 26.21
C GLY A 204 35.89 5.03 26.69
N ILE A 205 35.13 3.93 26.69
CA ILE A 205 33.75 3.85 27.17
C ILE A 205 33.73 3.38 28.62
N LYS A 206 32.94 4.07 29.45
CA LYS A 206 32.69 3.73 30.86
C LYS A 206 31.22 3.47 31.08
N GLU A 207 30.92 2.54 31.97
CA GLU A 207 29.56 2.13 32.29
C GLU A 207 29.08 2.76 33.61
N LEU A 208 27.79 3.11 33.66
CA LEU A 208 27.12 3.63 34.84
C LEU A 208 26.27 2.52 35.46
N ASP A 209 26.43 2.29 36.76
CA ASP A 209 25.62 1.34 37.54
C ASP A 209 24.30 2.01 37.98
N ASN A 210 23.43 2.31 37.01
CA ASN A 210 22.14 2.95 37.27
C ASN A 210 21.02 1.91 37.42
N ASN A 211 20.03 2.21 38.26
CA ASN A 211 18.82 1.39 38.35
C ASN A 211 18.05 1.37 37.02
N LEU A 212 17.40 0.24 36.72
CA LEU A 212 16.50 0.14 35.59
C LEU A 212 15.31 1.11 35.76
N PRO A 213 14.87 1.81 34.70
CA PRO A 213 13.73 2.72 34.78
C PRO A 213 12.48 2.00 35.33
N PRO A 214 11.84 2.50 36.41
CA PRO A 214 10.72 1.79 37.02
C PRO A 214 9.54 1.52 36.06
N TRP A 215 9.29 2.40 35.08
CA TRP A 215 8.26 2.14 34.06
C TRP A 215 8.62 0.95 33.16
N TRP A 216 9.91 0.76 32.87
CA TRP A 216 10.40 -0.33 32.03
C TRP A 216 10.24 -1.66 32.76
N VAL A 217 10.62 -1.71 34.04
CA VAL A 217 10.42 -2.88 34.90
C VAL A 217 8.92 -3.19 35.05
N GLY A 218 8.09 -2.16 35.27
CA GLY A 218 6.63 -2.32 35.30
C GLY A 218 6.07 -2.88 33.99
N GLY A 219 6.55 -2.39 32.84
CA GLY A 219 6.20 -2.90 31.52
C GLY A 219 6.61 -4.36 31.33
N PHE A 220 7.80 -4.74 31.79
CA PHE A 220 8.28 -6.11 31.76
C PHE A 220 7.41 -7.06 32.60
N TYR A 221 6.99 -6.67 33.80
CA TYR A 221 6.06 -7.48 34.59
C TYR A 221 4.65 -7.53 33.99
N LEU A 222 4.21 -6.45 33.31
CA LEU A 222 2.93 -6.43 32.62
C LEU A 222 2.90 -7.44 31.46
N THR A 223 3.99 -7.58 30.69
CA THR A 223 4.04 -8.59 29.62
C THR A 223 4.00 -10.01 30.16
N ILE A 224 4.66 -10.27 31.30
CA ILE A 224 4.56 -11.57 32.00
C ILE A 224 3.12 -11.84 32.42
N LEU A 225 2.45 -10.87 33.04
CA LEU A 225 1.05 -11.00 33.45
C LEU A 225 0.13 -11.24 32.24
N PHE A 226 0.33 -10.48 31.16
CA PHE A 226 -0.43 -10.65 29.92
C PHE A 226 -0.25 -12.05 29.34
N ALA A 227 0.98 -12.56 29.27
CA ALA A 227 1.26 -13.91 28.78
C ALA A 227 0.57 -14.99 29.63
N PHE A 228 0.59 -14.84 30.96
CA PHE A 228 -0.11 -15.75 31.87
C PHE A 228 -1.62 -15.77 31.64
N VAL A 229 -2.24 -14.58 31.54
CA VAL A 229 -3.68 -14.45 31.24
C VAL A 229 -4.01 -15.03 29.86
N TYR A 230 -3.20 -14.75 28.85
CA TYR A 230 -3.37 -15.25 27.49
C TYR A 230 -3.36 -16.79 27.45
N LEU A 231 -2.37 -17.42 28.09
CA LEU A 231 -2.26 -18.87 28.17
C LEU A 231 -3.49 -19.49 28.86
N ILE A 232 -3.94 -18.88 29.96
CA ILE A 232 -5.14 -19.36 30.65
C ILE A 232 -6.38 -19.22 29.76
N HIS A 233 -6.58 -18.06 29.12
CA HIS A 233 -7.77 -17.79 28.31
C HIS A 233 -7.88 -18.69 27.06
N TYR A 234 -6.79 -18.86 26.31
CA TYR A 234 -6.80 -19.62 25.05
C TYR A 234 -6.50 -21.11 25.22
N HIS A 235 -5.55 -21.49 26.09
CA HIS A 235 -5.08 -22.87 26.16
C HIS A 235 -5.62 -23.67 27.35
N VAL A 236 -5.85 -23.03 28.51
CA VAL A 236 -6.36 -23.73 29.71
C VAL A 236 -7.89 -23.75 29.73
N LEU A 237 -8.53 -22.58 29.74
CA LEU A 237 -9.98 -22.43 29.79
C LEU A 237 -10.65 -22.61 28.43
N LYS A 238 -9.88 -22.47 27.33
CA LYS A 238 -10.36 -22.57 25.94
C LYS A 238 -11.60 -21.69 25.68
N THR A 239 -11.64 -20.53 26.31
CA THR A 239 -12.75 -19.58 26.21
C THR A 239 -12.65 -18.65 25.00
N GLY A 240 -11.46 -18.55 24.38
CA GLY A 240 -11.23 -17.78 23.17
C GLY A 240 -11.07 -18.69 21.95
N ASP A 241 -11.56 -18.22 20.80
CA ASP A 241 -11.44 -18.94 19.53
C ASP A 241 -9.97 -18.92 19.06
N LEU A 242 -9.38 -20.10 18.84
CA LEU A 242 -8.09 -20.22 18.16
C LEU A 242 -8.25 -19.94 16.65
N GLN A 243 -7.13 -19.69 15.97
CA GLN A 243 -7.09 -19.29 14.55
C GLN A 243 -7.96 -20.16 13.62
N LEU A 244 -7.94 -21.48 13.78
CA LEU A 244 -8.72 -22.39 12.93
C LEU A 244 -10.23 -22.27 13.18
N VAL A 245 -10.64 -22.19 14.45
CA VAL A 245 -12.05 -22.05 14.83
C VAL A 245 -12.58 -20.68 14.40
N ALA A 246 -11.77 -19.62 14.57
CA ALA A 246 -12.10 -18.29 14.09
C ALA A 246 -12.26 -18.28 12.55
N TYR A 247 -11.35 -18.94 11.83
CA TYR A 247 -11.42 -19.07 10.37
C TYR A 247 -12.67 -19.80 9.92
N GLU A 248 -13.02 -20.94 10.53
CA GLU A 248 -14.22 -21.70 10.20
C GLU A 248 -15.49 -20.85 10.39
N LYS A 249 -15.54 -20.05 11.45
CA LYS A 249 -16.64 -19.13 11.72
C LYS A 249 -16.71 -18.02 10.66
N ASP A 250 -15.58 -17.44 10.29
CA ASP A 250 -15.51 -16.41 9.25
C ASP A 250 -15.96 -16.96 7.89
N ILE A 251 -15.53 -18.17 7.52
CA ILE A 251 -15.98 -18.84 6.30
C ILE A 251 -17.49 -19.11 6.35
N ALA A 252 -18.01 -19.61 7.46
CA ALA A 252 -19.46 -19.84 7.60
C ALA A 252 -20.27 -18.54 7.42
N THR A 253 -19.78 -17.41 7.94
CA THR A 253 -20.41 -16.10 7.72
C THR A 253 -20.31 -15.66 6.27
N ALA A 254 -19.15 -15.82 5.63
CA ALA A 254 -18.92 -15.44 4.24
C ALA A 254 -19.76 -16.30 3.27
N GLU A 255 -19.93 -17.59 3.55
CA GLU A 255 -20.81 -18.48 2.78
C GLU A 255 -22.27 -18.07 2.92
N ALA A 256 -22.73 -17.71 4.11
CA ALA A 256 -24.08 -17.21 4.31
C ALA A 256 -24.33 -15.91 3.53
N GLU A 257 -23.37 -14.98 3.55
CA GLU A 257 -23.45 -13.73 2.78
C GLU A 257 -23.40 -13.97 1.28
N LYS A 258 -22.51 -14.84 0.81
CA LYS A 258 -22.42 -15.25 -0.60
C LYS A 258 -23.72 -15.89 -1.06
N ASN A 259 -24.29 -16.80 -0.29
CA ASN A 259 -25.54 -17.48 -0.64
C ASN A 259 -26.69 -16.45 -0.70
N ALA A 260 -26.78 -15.55 0.28
CA ALA A 260 -27.77 -14.47 0.25
C ALA A 260 -27.58 -13.51 -0.95
N TYR A 261 -26.34 -13.28 -1.40
CA TYR A 261 -26.05 -12.52 -2.62
C TYR A 261 -26.45 -13.30 -3.87
N LEU A 262 -26.10 -14.58 -3.96
CA LEU A 262 -26.46 -15.44 -5.10
C LEU A 262 -27.97 -15.63 -5.20
N GLU A 263 -28.71 -15.73 -4.10
CA GLU A 263 -30.18 -15.77 -4.12
C GLU A 263 -30.77 -14.48 -4.67
N LYS A 264 -30.19 -13.31 -4.32
CA LYS A 264 -30.60 -12.03 -4.91
C LYS A 264 -30.25 -11.94 -6.40
N MET A 265 -29.13 -12.54 -6.81
CA MET A 265 -28.65 -12.52 -8.19
C MET A 265 -29.23 -13.64 -9.06
N ALA A 266 -29.77 -14.72 -8.49
CA ALA A 266 -30.43 -15.79 -9.22
C ALA A 266 -31.60 -15.23 -10.04
N MET A 267 -32.23 -14.16 -9.57
CA MET A 267 -33.29 -13.45 -10.29
C MET A 267 -32.79 -12.53 -11.42
N ASN A 268 -31.48 -12.43 -11.65
CA ASN A 268 -30.86 -11.56 -12.67
C ASN A 268 -30.36 -12.33 -13.90
N VAL A 269 -31.03 -13.43 -14.28
CA VAL A 269 -30.82 -14.04 -15.60
C VAL A 269 -31.50 -13.15 -16.66
N ASP A 270 -30.76 -12.79 -17.70
CA ASP A 270 -31.24 -12.02 -18.84
C ASP A 270 -30.87 -12.71 -20.16
N GLU A 271 -31.30 -12.13 -21.28
CA GLU A 271 -31.13 -12.71 -22.62
C GLU A 271 -29.64 -12.85 -23.01
N ASN A 272 -28.75 -12.11 -22.34
CA ASN A 272 -27.33 -12.10 -22.64
C ASN A 272 -26.54 -13.09 -21.77
N THR A 273 -27.02 -13.33 -20.54
CA THR A 273 -26.39 -14.16 -19.51
C THR A 273 -26.94 -15.58 -19.44
N VAL A 274 -28.08 -15.86 -20.08
CA VAL A 274 -28.70 -17.19 -20.09
C VAL A 274 -27.81 -18.24 -20.78
N THR A 275 -27.71 -19.40 -20.14
CA THR A 275 -26.96 -20.58 -20.62
C THR A 275 -27.83 -21.84 -20.61
N LEU A 276 -27.48 -22.83 -21.43
CA LEU A 276 -28.23 -24.09 -21.49
C LEU A 276 -28.03 -24.91 -20.21
N MET A 277 -29.12 -25.22 -19.50
CA MET A 277 -29.08 -26.06 -18.31
C MET A 277 -29.29 -27.52 -18.69
N THR A 278 -28.31 -28.38 -18.39
CA THR A 278 -28.35 -29.82 -18.72
C THR A 278 -28.51 -30.73 -17.50
N ALA A 279 -28.47 -30.17 -16.28
CA ALA A 279 -28.65 -30.93 -15.07
C ALA A 279 -30.09 -31.47 -14.94
N ALA A 280 -30.24 -32.73 -14.55
CA ALA A 280 -31.55 -33.40 -14.49
C ALA A 280 -32.55 -32.69 -13.55
N ALA A 281 -32.08 -32.06 -12.47
CA ALA A 281 -32.94 -31.30 -11.55
C ALA A 281 -33.57 -30.08 -12.23
N ASP A 282 -32.78 -29.35 -13.02
CA ASP A 282 -33.24 -28.17 -13.77
C ASP A 282 -34.19 -28.57 -14.90
N LEU A 283 -33.87 -29.64 -15.63
CA LEU A 283 -34.73 -30.17 -16.69
C LEU A 283 -36.07 -30.71 -16.15
N ASN A 284 -36.08 -31.36 -14.98
CA ASN A 284 -37.31 -31.82 -14.32
C ASN A 284 -38.19 -30.65 -13.86
N THR A 285 -37.57 -29.57 -13.39
CA THR A 285 -38.30 -28.34 -13.03
C THR A 285 -38.86 -27.67 -14.29
N GLY A 286 -38.05 -27.54 -15.34
CA GLY A 286 -38.46 -27.05 -16.65
C GLY A 286 -39.61 -27.85 -17.26
N LYS A 287 -39.58 -29.18 -17.13
CA LYS A 287 -40.67 -30.08 -17.52
C LYS A 287 -41.97 -29.76 -16.78
N THR A 288 -41.91 -29.59 -15.46
CA THR A 288 -43.09 -29.26 -14.65
C THR A 288 -43.68 -27.92 -15.06
N ILE A 289 -42.83 -26.93 -15.35
CA ILE A 289 -43.24 -25.61 -15.84
C ILE A 289 -43.90 -25.75 -17.22
N PHE A 290 -43.32 -26.54 -18.12
CA PHE A 290 -43.86 -26.81 -19.46
C PHE A 290 -45.24 -27.46 -19.39
N GLU A 291 -45.39 -28.50 -18.55
CA GLU A 291 -46.66 -29.20 -18.31
C GLU A 291 -47.76 -28.26 -17.80
N THR A 292 -47.38 -27.30 -16.97
CA THR A 292 -48.33 -26.36 -16.36
C THR A 292 -48.72 -25.21 -17.29
N ASN A 293 -47.77 -24.70 -18.10
CA ASN A 293 -47.93 -23.41 -18.79
C ASN A 293 -47.92 -23.49 -20.32
N CYS A 294 -47.34 -24.53 -20.90
CA CYS A 294 -47.04 -24.59 -22.34
C CYS A 294 -47.84 -25.68 -23.07
N VAL A 295 -48.22 -26.76 -22.36
CA VAL A 295 -48.89 -27.94 -22.95
C VAL A 295 -50.22 -27.63 -23.61
N SER A 296 -50.97 -26.62 -23.17
CA SER A 296 -52.24 -26.26 -23.80
C SER A 296 -52.09 -25.84 -25.27
N CYS A 297 -50.94 -25.28 -25.64
CA CYS A 297 -50.66 -24.80 -26.99
C CYS A 297 -49.65 -25.69 -27.73
N HIS A 298 -48.73 -26.33 -27.02
CA HIS A 298 -47.66 -27.15 -27.62
C HIS A 298 -47.83 -28.65 -27.44
N ASN A 299 -48.92 -29.11 -26.83
CA ASN A 299 -49.19 -30.51 -26.45
C ASN A 299 -48.17 -31.10 -25.45
N PRO A 300 -48.48 -32.23 -24.78
CA PRO A 300 -47.63 -32.79 -23.71
C PRO A 300 -46.21 -33.15 -24.13
N LYS A 301 -46.02 -33.51 -25.40
CA LYS A 301 -44.71 -33.87 -25.97
C LYS A 301 -44.00 -32.72 -26.66
N GLY A 302 -44.58 -31.52 -26.71
CA GLY A 302 -44.06 -30.41 -27.52
C GLY A 302 -44.34 -30.54 -29.01
N GLU A 303 -45.15 -31.53 -29.42
CA GLU A 303 -45.47 -31.84 -30.82
C GLU A 303 -46.33 -30.79 -31.53
N GLY A 304 -46.81 -29.75 -30.83
CA GLY A 304 -47.60 -28.67 -31.39
C GLY A 304 -49.05 -29.05 -31.67
N ASN A 305 -49.92 -28.05 -31.80
CA ASN A 305 -51.34 -28.21 -32.15
C ASN A 305 -51.81 -27.04 -33.03
N ASN A 306 -53.11 -26.90 -33.29
CA ASN A 306 -53.62 -25.80 -34.14
C ASN A 306 -53.28 -24.38 -33.62
N ILE A 307 -52.87 -24.24 -32.36
CA ILE A 307 -52.52 -22.99 -31.68
C ILE A 307 -50.99 -22.78 -31.69
N GLY A 308 -50.19 -23.76 -31.26
CA GLY A 308 -48.73 -23.62 -31.12
C GLY A 308 -47.92 -24.49 -32.08
N PRO A 309 -46.69 -24.05 -32.47
CA PRO A 309 -45.79 -24.83 -33.32
C PRO A 309 -45.28 -26.11 -32.64
N ASN A 310 -44.77 -27.03 -33.45
CA ASN A 310 -43.99 -28.17 -32.99
C ASN A 310 -42.62 -27.68 -32.49
N LEU A 311 -42.26 -28.01 -31.25
CA LEU A 311 -41.00 -27.63 -30.61
C LEU A 311 -39.95 -28.74 -30.66
N THR A 312 -40.31 -29.89 -31.24
CA THR A 312 -39.46 -31.10 -31.29
C THR A 312 -38.80 -31.33 -32.65
N ASP A 313 -39.18 -30.52 -33.65
CA ASP A 313 -38.62 -30.58 -34.99
C ASP A 313 -37.37 -29.67 -35.13
N LYS A 314 -36.80 -29.63 -36.33
CA LYS A 314 -35.60 -28.84 -36.63
C LYS A 314 -35.92 -27.46 -37.22
N ASN A 315 -37.19 -27.07 -37.23
CA ASN A 315 -37.65 -25.86 -37.89
C ASN A 315 -38.03 -24.83 -36.83
N TRP A 316 -37.33 -23.70 -36.83
CA TRP A 316 -37.54 -22.66 -35.81
C TRP A 316 -37.98 -21.36 -36.48
N ILE A 317 -39.03 -20.74 -35.92
CA ILE A 317 -39.58 -19.46 -36.41
C ILE A 317 -38.76 -18.28 -35.87
N TYR A 318 -38.30 -18.39 -34.63
CA TYR A 318 -37.66 -17.30 -33.88
C TYR A 318 -36.25 -17.65 -33.42
N GLY A 319 -35.64 -18.67 -34.02
CA GLY A 319 -34.33 -19.18 -33.66
C GLY A 319 -34.37 -20.27 -32.59
N TYR A 320 -33.24 -20.97 -32.42
CA TYR A 320 -33.08 -22.20 -31.62
C TYR A 320 -32.04 -22.07 -30.51
N ASP A 321 -31.30 -20.97 -30.44
CA ASP A 321 -30.32 -20.78 -29.37
C ASP A 321 -31.05 -20.58 -28.02
N ILE A 322 -30.38 -20.93 -26.92
CA ILE A 322 -30.96 -20.77 -25.58
C ILE A 322 -31.38 -19.33 -25.32
N LYS A 323 -30.64 -18.35 -25.86
CA LYS A 323 -30.97 -16.93 -25.75
C LYS A 323 -32.25 -16.57 -26.49
N GLU A 324 -32.45 -17.15 -27.67
CA GLU A 324 -33.61 -16.90 -28.53
C GLU A 324 -34.88 -17.55 -27.96
N VAL A 325 -34.77 -18.78 -27.47
CA VAL A 325 -35.87 -19.49 -26.81
C VAL A 325 -36.22 -18.80 -25.49
N PHE A 326 -35.22 -18.41 -24.68
CA PHE A 326 -35.44 -17.64 -23.45
C PHE A 326 -36.18 -16.32 -23.73
N THR A 327 -35.73 -15.56 -24.73
CA THR A 327 -36.36 -14.29 -25.15
C THR A 327 -37.80 -14.51 -25.59
N THR A 328 -38.04 -15.59 -26.35
CA THR A 328 -39.38 -15.99 -26.83
C THR A 328 -40.32 -16.31 -25.67
N VAL A 329 -39.85 -17.06 -24.67
CA VAL A 329 -40.65 -17.40 -23.48
C VAL A 329 -40.87 -16.16 -22.60
N LYS A 330 -39.85 -15.33 -22.42
CA LYS A 330 -39.90 -14.15 -21.55
C LYS A 330 -40.88 -13.09 -22.07
N TYR A 331 -40.70 -12.64 -23.32
CA TYR A 331 -41.47 -11.54 -23.90
C TYR A 331 -42.68 -11.99 -24.72
N GLY A 332 -42.84 -13.29 -24.96
CA GLY A 332 -43.84 -13.81 -25.89
C GLY A 332 -43.56 -13.41 -27.34
N ARG A 333 -44.53 -13.65 -28.23
CA ARG A 333 -44.43 -13.34 -29.67
C ARG A 333 -45.75 -12.83 -30.23
N PRO A 334 -45.72 -11.91 -31.22
CA PRO A 334 -46.90 -11.18 -31.72
C PRO A 334 -48.00 -12.02 -32.41
N ASN A 335 -47.92 -13.36 -32.40
CA ASN A 335 -48.89 -14.26 -33.04
C ASN A 335 -49.46 -15.32 -32.08
N GLY A 336 -49.69 -14.97 -30.81
CA GLY A 336 -50.48 -15.79 -29.88
C GLY A 336 -49.71 -16.47 -28.75
N MET A 337 -48.38 -16.30 -28.66
CA MET A 337 -47.62 -16.74 -27.49
C MET A 337 -47.61 -15.62 -26.43
N PRO A 338 -48.23 -15.82 -25.25
CA PRO A 338 -48.23 -14.82 -24.19
C PRO A 338 -46.84 -14.62 -23.59
N GLU A 339 -46.59 -13.44 -23.01
CA GLU A 339 -45.40 -13.23 -22.17
C GLU A 339 -45.49 -14.03 -20.88
N HIS A 340 -44.37 -14.61 -20.43
CA HIS A 340 -44.31 -15.34 -19.18
C HIS A 340 -43.50 -14.63 -18.09
N ASN A 341 -42.86 -13.49 -18.39
CA ASN A 341 -42.07 -12.70 -17.41
C ASN A 341 -42.88 -12.17 -16.22
N SER A 342 -44.20 -12.07 -16.34
CA SER A 342 -45.10 -11.67 -15.25
C SER A 342 -45.47 -12.83 -14.32
N LYS A 343 -45.22 -14.09 -14.72
CA LYS A 343 -45.63 -15.30 -13.99
C LYS A 343 -44.45 -16.17 -13.55
N LEU A 344 -43.36 -16.15 -14.29
CA LEU A 344 -42.16 -16.95 -14.07
C LEU A 344 -40.98 -16.02 -13.81
N ASN A 345 -40.13 -16.37 -12.84
CA ASN A 345 -38.88 -15.66 -12.65
C ASN A 345 -37.86 -16.06 -13.75
N PRO A 346 -36.76 -15.30 -13.94
CA PRO A 346 -35.82 -15.58 -15.00
C PRO A 346 -35.18 -16.97 -14.97
N VAL A 347 -34.89 -17.53 -13.78
CA VAL A 347 -34.36 -18.91 -13.68
C VAL A 347 -35.38 -19.93 -14.18
N GLN A 348 -36.66 -19.77 -13.81
CA GLN A 348 -37.74 -20.65 -14.27
C GLN A 348 -37.93 -20.57 -15.78
N ILE A 349 -37.77 -19.39 -16.37
CA ILE A 349 -37.79 -19.20 -17.82
C ILE A 349 -36.60 -19.92 -18.47
N GLN A 350 -35.40 -19.80 -17.91
CA GLN A 350 -34.21 -20.51 -18.37
C GLN A 350 -34.35 -22.04 -18.28
N GLN A 351 -34.92 -22.55 -17.18
CA GLN A 351 -35.20 -23.97 -17.00
C GLN A 351 -36.23 -24.49 -18.02
N ALA A 352 -37.31 -23.73 -18.26
CA ALA A 352 -38.31 -24.07 -19.27
C ALA A 352 -37.72 -24.04 -20.69
N ALA A 353 -36.94 -23.01 -21.03
CA ALA A 353 -36.26 -22.89 -22.33
C ALA A 353 -35.26 -24.04 -22.55
N SER A 354 -34.47 -24.38 -21.53
CA SER A 354 -33.53 -25.50 -21.58
C SER A 354 -34.24 -26.84 -21.75
N TYR A 355 -35.38 -27.03 -21.07
CA TYR A 355 -36.20 -28.23 -21.24
C TYR A 355 -36.76 -28.35 -22.66
N VAL A 356 -37.28 -27.27 -23.23
CA VAL A 356 -37.77 -27.25 -24.62
C VAL A 356 -36.68 -27.69 -25.61
N LEU A 357 -35.46 -27.19 -25.44
CA LEU A 357 -34.31 -27.59 -26.29
C LEU A 357 -33.85 -29.03 -26.06
N SER A 358 -34.21 -29.64 -24.94
CA SER A 358 -33.90 -31.04 -24.62
C SER A 358 -34.96 -32.05 -25.09
N LEU A 359 -36.08 -31.57 -25.64
CA LEU A 359 -37.18 -32.44 -26.04
C LEU A 359 -36.75 -33.40 -27.18
N PRO A 360 -37.11 -34.69 -27.10
CA PRO A 360 -36.86 -35.63 -28.18
C PRO A 360 -37.78 -35.34 -29.37
N SER A 361 -37.32 -35.62 -30.58
CA SER A 361 -38.14 -35.46 -31.79
C SER A 361 -39.41 -36.31 -31.75
N ALA A 362 -40.55 -35.68 -32.04
CA ALA A 362 -41.86 -36.30 -32.08
C ALA A 362 -42.59 -35.98 -33.40
N SER A 363 -43.40 -36.92 -33.89
CA SER A 363 -44.31 -36.68 -35.01
C SER A 363 -45.45 -35.75 -34.55
N GLY A 364 -45.48 -34.54 -35.09
CA GLY A 364 -46.39 -33.49 -34.63
C GLY A 364 -46.99 -32.67 -35.76
N ARG A 365 -47.33 -31.42 -35.46
CA ARG A 365 -47.74 -30.44 -36.46
C ARG A 365 -46.68 -30.29 -37.55
N GLU A 366 -47.12 -30.00 -38.78
CA GLU A 366 -46.24 -29.73 -39.92
C GLU A 366 -45.18 -28.66 -39.57
N PRO A 367 -43.91 -28.84 -40.00
CA PRO A 367 -42.81 -27.95 -39.61
C PRO A 367 -43.04 -26.49 -40.01
N GLN A 368 -42.64 -25.56 -39.14
CA GLN A 368 -42.86 -24.13 -39.34
C GLN A 368 -41.56 -23.34 -39.13
N GLY A 369 -41.28 -22.38 -40.01
CA GLY A 369 -40.06 -21.58 -39.93
C GLY A 369 -38.93 -22.14 -40.78
N GLU A 370 -37.72 -21.64 -40.54
CA GLU A 370 -36.54 -21.98 -41.31
C GLU A 370 -35.92 -23.28 -40.80
N ILE A 371 -35.47 -24.13 -41.73
CA ILE A 371 -34.74 -25.35 -41.38
C ILE A 371 -33.35 -24.91 -40.93
N ILE A 372 -33.00 -25.28 -39.70
CA ILE A 372 -31.64 -25.12 -39.23
C ILE A 372 -30.93 -26.44 -39.50
N GLU A 373 -30.19 -26.48 -40.61
CA GLU A 373 -29.27 -27.58 -40.89
C GLU A 373 -28.23 -27.64 -39.76
N GLN A 374 -28.13 -28.82 -39.13
CA GLN A 374 -27.07 -29.15 -38.18
C GLN A 374 -25.90 -29.77 -38.91
#